data_AF-A0A968DP68-F1
#
_entry.id   AF-A0A968DP68-F1
#
_cell.length_a   1.000
_cell.length_b   1.000
_cell.length_c   1.000
_cell.angle_alpha   90.00
_cell.angle_beta   90.00
_cell.angle_gamma   90.00
#
_symmetry.space_group_name_H-M   'P 1'
#
loop_
_entity.id
_entity.type
_entity.pdbx_description
1 polymer ?
#
loop_
_entity_poly.entity_id
_entity_poly.type
_entity_poly.pdbx_seq_one_letter_code
_entity_poly.pdbx_strand_id
1 'polypeptide(L)'
;MAAIAIQTAVVDVATSAEFCTQQRRIAHLLTMYGFLAYVISTAVMVFGYPTTAAATPALWPFLWHLGALMVCVGGYWFWFFIRVDVAAEGHSPFRLMRADLFVLSLLASATLGLIWSILQASGAGWSIVFFWLYIIASTVLFGSVPWSKFAHMFFKPAAAMQKRVAEADGSRNKLPAPADKPEIFGSARREPRHY
;
A
#
# COMPACT_ATOMS: atom_id res chain seq x y z
N MET A 1 -10.77 -17.68 19.58
CA MET A 1 -11.28 -16.58 18.72
C MET A 1 -10.57 -15.24 18.94
N ALA A 2 -10.66 -14.60 20.11
CA ALA A 2 -10.03 -13.29 20.34
C ALA A 2 -8.50 -13.28 20.12
N ALA A 3 -7.77 -14.28 20.63
CA ALA A 3 -6.32 -14.39 20.42
C ALA A 3 -5.94 -14.57 18.95
N ILE A 4 -6.72 -15.35 18.18
CA ILE A 4 -6.51 -15.55 16.74
C ILE A 4 -6.75 -14.25 15.97
N ALA A 5 -7.81 -13.51 16.29
CA ALA A 5 -8.10 -12.23 15.67
C ALA A 5 -7.01 -11.18 15.95
N ILE A 6 -6.54 -11.09 17.20
CA ILE A 6 -5.45 -10.19 17.60
C ILE A 6 -4.15 -10.56 16.87
N GLN A 7 -3.81 -11.84 16.81
CA GLN A 7 -2.57 -12.28 16.17
C GLN A 7 -2.61 -12.05 14.65
N THR A 8 -3.75 -12.23 13.98
CA THR A 8 -3.92 -11.88 12.56
C THR A 8 -3.82 -10.36 12.33
N ALA A 9 -4.46 -9.56 13.18
CA ALA A 9 -4.42 -8.10 13.07
C ALA A 9 -3.00 -7.54 13.30
N VAL A 10 -2.30 -8.03 14.32
CA VAL A 10 -0.96 -7.53 14.66
C VAL A 10 0.09 -8.07 13.70
N VAL A 11 0.15 -9.39 13.48
CA VAL A 11 1.25 -10.00 12.73
C VAL A 11 1.06 -9.83 11.22
N ASP A 12 -0.13 -10.11 10.69
CA ASP A 12 -0.34 -10.18 9.24
C ASP A 12 -0.71 -8.81 8.67
N VAL A 13 -1.57 -8.04 9.36
CA VAL A 13 -2.01 -6.72 8.88
C VAL A 13 -1.03 -5.63 9.27
N ALA A 14 -0.73 -5.46 10.56
CA ALA A 14 0.10 -4.34 11.01
C ALA A 14 1.57 -4.49 10.59
N THR A 15 2.16 -5.68 10.73
CA THR A 15 3.59 -5.84 10.42
C THR A 15 3.89 -6.40 9.04
N SER A 16 2.86 -6.78 8.26
CA SER A 16 3.01 -7.43 6.95
C SER A 16 4.02 -8.59 6.97
N ALA A 17 4.00 -9.42 8.01
CA ALA A 17 4.99 -10.48 8.25
C ALA A 17 5.02 -11.55 7.15
N GLU A 18 4.01 -11.59 6.29
CA GLU A 18 3.91 -12.52 5.16
C GLU A 18 4.92 -12.22 4.04
N PHE A 19 5.53 -11.03 4.01
CA PHE A 19 6.57 -10.72 3.05
C PHE A 19 7.88 -11.43 3.41
N CYS A 20 8.31 -12.35 2.56
CA CYS A 20 9.54 -13.13 2.78
C CYS A 20 10.83 -12.30 2.63
N THR A 21 10.78 -11.15 1.95
CA THR A 21 11.95 -10.29 1.74
C THR A 21 11.81 -9.03 2.57
N GLN A 22 12.82 -8.72 3.39
CA GLN A 22 12.82 -7.53 4.26
C GLN A 22 12.65 -6.22 3.46
N GLN A 23 13.24 -6.13 2.26
CA GLN A 23 13.06 -4.98 1.37
C GLN A 23 11.59 -4.79 0.94
N ARG A 24 10.92 -5.87 0.50
CA ARG A 24 9.48 -5.85 0.16
C ARG A 24 8.64 -5.43 1.35
N ARG A 25 8.97 -5.95 2.53
CA ARG A 25 8.27 -5.63 3.77
C ARG A 25 8.38 -4.15 4.10
N ILE A 26 9.58 -3.58 4.10
CA ILE A 26 9.79 -2.16 4.44
C ILE A 26 9.11 -1.26 3.40
N ALA A 27 9.30 -1.52 2.11
CA ALA A 27 8.67 -0.73 1.05
C ALA A 27 7.12 -0.78 1.16
N HIS A 28 6.57 -1.94 1.50
CA HIS A 28 5.14 -2.09 1.72
C HIS A 28 4.66 -1.34 2.96
N LEU A 29 5.35 -1.46 4.10
CA LEU A 29 4.97 -0.77 5.33
C LEU A 29 5.04 0.76 5.18
N LEU A 30 6.07 1.27 4.50
CA LEU A 30 6.16 2.68 4.15
C LEU A 30 4.96 3.12 3.30
N THR A 31 4.61 2.35 2.27
CA THR A 31 3.48 2.69 1.40
C THR A 31 2.14 2.57 2.12
N MET A 32 1.94 1.53 2.94
CA MET A 32 0.70 1.26 3.68
C MET A 32 0.45 2.30 4.76
N TYR A 33 1.40 2.51 5.67
CA TYR A 33 1.26 3.50 6.74
C TYR A 33 1.33 4.92 6.21
N GLY A 34 2.12 5.16 5.17
CA GLY A 34 2.14 6.43 4.46
C GLY A 34 0.76 6.76 3.86
N PHE A 35 0.14 5.80 3.17
CA PHE A 35 -1.20 5.95 2.60
C PHE A 35 -2.26 6.20 3.69
N LEU A 36 -2.23 5.46 4.79
CA LEU A 36 -3.16 5.68 5.90
C LEU A 36 -3.00 7.07 6.50
N ALA A 37 -1.78 7.49 6.83
CA ALA A 37 -1.51 8.82 7.36
C ALA A 37 -1.98 9.92 6.38
N TYR A 38 -1.69 9.74 5.08
CA TYR A 38 -2.05 10.67 4.02
C TYR A 38 -3.57 10.81 3.84
N VAL A 39 -4.32 9.70 3.78
CA VAL A 39 -5.77 9.72 3.56
C VAL A 39 -6.51 10.19 4.81
N ILE A 40 -6.12 9.72 6.00
CA ILE A 40 -6.77 10.12 7.26
C ILE A 40 -6.56 11.61 7.49
N SER A 41 -5.34 12.12 7.34
CA SER A 41 -5.08 13.56 7.50
C SER A 41 -5.85 14.39 6.47
N THR A 42 -5.92 13.95 5.21
CA THR A 42 -6.75 14.60 4.18
C THR A 42 -8.22 14.65 4.59
N ALA A 43 -8.81 13.53 5.02
CA ALA A 43 -10.21 13.49 5.44
C ALA A 43 -10.48 14.40 6.64
N VAL A 44 -9.60 14.39 7.65
CA VAL A 44 -9.78 15.23 8.84
C VAL A 44 -9.66 16.72 8.49
N MET A 45 -8.70 17.11 7.65
CA MET A 45 -8.57 18.51 7.24
C MET A 45 -9.78 18.96 6.42
N VAL A 46 -10.24 18.15 5.46
CA VAL A 46 -11.36 18.51 4.57
C VAL A 46 -12.69 18.56 5.32
N PHE A 47 -13.00 17.57 6.16
CA PHE A 47 -14.31 17.46 6.81
C PHE A 47 -14.35 18.02 8.23
N GLY A 48 -13.22 18.00 8.94
CA GLY A 48 -13.12 18.48 10.32
C GLY A 48 -12.76 19.97 10.42
N TYR A 49 -12.08 20.53 9.42
CA TYR A 49 -11.69 21.94 9.37
C TYR A 49 -12.09 22.62 8.03
N PRO A 50 -13.39 22.58 7.64
CA PRO A 50 -13.83 23.03 6.32
C PRO A 50 -13.88 24.55 6.15
N THR A 51 -13.71 25.32 7.24
CA THR A 51 -13.82 26.79 7.22
C THR A 51 -12.59 27.44 7.85
N THR A 52 -12.35 28.70 7.53
CA THR A 52 -11.28 29.51 8.14
C THR A 52 -11.57 29.89 9.59
N ALA A 53 -12.74 29.57 10.14
CA ALA A 53 -13.13 29.92 11.50
C ALA A 53 -12.38 29.11 12.57
N ALA A 54 -11.93 27.90 12.24
CA ALA A 54 -11.13 27.05 13.11
C ALA A 54 -9.77 26.80 12.48
N ALA A 55 -8.70 27.17 13.19
CA ALA A 55 -7.35 26.87 12.74
C ALA A 55 -7.08 25.36 12.76
N THR A 56 -6.68 24.80 11.62
CA THR A 56 -6.28 23.39 11.53
C THR A 56 -5.06 23.13 12.41
N PRO A 57 -5.11 22.19 13.36
CA PRO A 57 -3.97 21.81 14.18
C PRO A 57 -2.78 21.38 13.31
N ALA A 58 -1.58 21.89 13.63
CA ALA A 58 -0.35 21.65 12.86
C ALA A 58 0.02 20.16 12.71
N LEU A 59 -0.51 19.29 13.59
CA LEU A 59 -0.38 17.85 13.49
C LEU A 59 -0.90 17.30 12.16
N TRP A 60 -2.04 17.80 11.66
CA TRP A 60 -2.67 17.24 10.46
C TRP A 60 -1.87 17.53 9.19
N PRO A 61 -1.45 18.78 8.91
CA PRO A 61 -0.52 19.05 7.81
C PRO A 61 0.79 18.27 7.96
N PHE A 62 1.34 18.14 9.17
CA PHE A 62 2.57 17.36 9.38
C PHE A 62 2.38 15.89 8.99
N LEU A 63 1.33 15.23 9.49
CA LEU A 63 1.01 13.84 9.16
C LEU A 63 0.72 13.65 7.66
N TRP A 64 0.11 14.65 7.02
CA TRP A 64 -0.14 14.64 5.58
C TRP A 64 1.16 14.61 4.78
N HIS A 65 2.11 15.50 5.09
CA HIS A 65 3.42 15.54 4.42
C HIS A 65 4.24 14.28 4.71
N LEU A 66 4.28 13.85 5.98
CA LEU A 66 4.99 12.63 6.37
C LEU A 66 4.41 11.41 5.63
N GLY A 67 3.08 11.29 5.58
CA GLY A 67 2.39 10.22 4.87
C GLY A 67 2.71 10.22 3.38
N ALA A 68 2.62 11.37 2.72
CA ALA A 68 2.96 11.52 1.31
C ALA A 68 4.41 11.15 1.00
N LEU A 69 5.37 11.59 1.83
CA LEU A 69 6.78 11.26 1.69
C LEU A 69 7.03 9.75 1.87
N MET A 70 6.40 9.13 2.87
CA MET A 70 6.48 7.67 3.06
C MET A 70 5.93 6.90 1.86
N VAL A 71 4.82 7.36 1.26
CA VAL A 71 4.27 6.80 0.02
C VAL A 71 5.26 6.94 -1.13
N CYS A 72 5.84 8.12 -1.33
CA CYS A 72 6.83 8.33 -2.40
C CYS A 72 8.05 7.42 -2.21
N VAL A 73 8.66 7.40 -1.02
CA VAL A 73 9.85 6.57 -0.75
C VAL A 73 9.53 5.08 -0.93
N GLY A 74 8.49 4.57 -0.27
CA GLY A 74 8.12 3.16 -0.35
C GLY A 74 7.66 2.75 -1.74
N GLY A 75 6.83 3.58 -2.37
CA GLY A 75 6.22 3.31 -3.67
C GLY A 75 7.22 3.38 -4.82
N TYR A 76 8.10 4.39 -4.87
CA TYR A 76 9.13 4.47 -5.91
C TYR A 76 10.20 3.40 -5.74
N TRP A 77 10.59 3.10 -4.49
CA TRP A 77 11.48 1.98 -4.23
C TRP A 77 10.87 0.65 -4.70
N PHE A 78 9.59 0.42 -4.40
CA PHE A 78 8.87 -0.73 -4.90
C PHE A 78 8.83 -0.78 -6.43
N TRP A 79 8.45 0.33 -7.07
CA TRP A 79 8.20 0.41 -8.51
C TRP A 79 9.45 0.13 -9.35
N PHE A 80 10.58 0.75 -8.99
CA PHE A 80 11.80 0.69 -9.81
C PHE A 80 12.72 -0.47 -9.45
N PHE A 81 12.77 -0.91 -8.19
CA PHE A 81 13.82 -1.82 -7.73
C PHE A 81 13.30 -3.16 -7.17
N ILE A 82 12.04 -3.23 -6.74
CA ILE A 82 11.52 -4.43 -6.06
C ILE A 82 10.48 -5.17 -6.92
N ARG A 83 9.78 -4.48 -7.83
CA ARG A 83 8.78 -5.09 -8.72
C ARG A 83 9.43 -6.25 -9.48
N VAL A 84 8.83 -7.45 -9.35
CA VAL A 84 9.37 -8.70 -9.93
C VAL A 84 9.58 -8.56 -11.43
N ASP A 85 8.60 -7.98 -12.11
CA ASP A 85 8.61 -7.74 -13.55
C ASP A 85 9.88 -6.99 -13.99
N VAL A 86 10.41 -6.09 -13.15
CA VAL A 86 11.62 -5.31 -13.43
C VAL A 86 12.86 -6.02 -12.92
N ALA A 87 12.88 -6.37 -11.63
CA ALA A 87 14.08 -6.85 -10.95
C ALA A 87 14.49 -8.28 -11.32
N ALA A 88 13.52 -9.15 -11.64
CA ALA A 88 13.77 -10.56 -11.94
C ALA A 88 13.44 -10.92 -13.39
N GLU A 89 12.38 -10.34 -13.97
CA GLU A 89 11.97 -10.65 -15.36
C GLU A 89 12.59 -9.70 -16.40
N GLY A 90 13.29 -8.64 -15.97
CA GLY A 90 14.00 -7.71 -16.86
C GLY A 90 13.10 -6.87 -17.75
N HIS A 91 11.79 -6.79 -17.47
CA HIS A 91 10.89 -5.91 -18.20
C HIS A 91 11.16 -4.44 -17.85
N SER A 92 10.83 -3.57 -18.81
CA SER A 92 10.94 -2.13 -18.61
C SER A 92 10.07 -1.66 -17.43
N PRO A 93 10.58 -0.79 -16.54
CA PRO A 93 9.78 -0.18 -15.47
C PRO A 93 8.67 0.74 -16.00
N PHE A 94 8.69 1.04 -17.31
CA PHE A 94 7.66 1.81 -18.01
C PHE A 94 6.55 0.91 -18.60
N ARG A 95 6.62 -0.42 -18.41
CA ARG A 95 5.52 -1.32 -18.76
C ARG A 95 4.38 -1.15 -17.76
N LEU A 96 3.28 -0.57 -18.24
CA LEU A 96 2.08 -0.32 -17.44
C LEU A 96 1.01 -1.38 -17.71
N MET A 97 0.48 -1.98 -16.65
CA MET A 97 -0.68 -2.87 -16.73
C MET A 97 -1.86 -2.25 -15.98
N ARG A 98 -3.09 -2.68 -16.32
CA ARG A 98 -4.31 -2.22 -15.62
C ARG A 98 -4.22 -2.45 -14.10
N ALA A 99 -3.57 -3.53 -13.68
CA ALA A 99 -3.39 -3.87 -12.28
C ALA A 99 -2.46 -2.89 -11.52
N ASP A 100 -1.67 -2.08 -12.24
CA ASP A 100 -0.74 -1.09 -11.69
C ASP A 100 -1.41 0.27 -11.45
N LEU A 101 -2.64 0.47 -11.96
CA LEU A 101 -3.35 1.75 -11.90
C LEU A 101 -3.42 2.31 -10.47
N PHE A 102 -3.64 1.46 -9.47
CA PHE A 102 -3.69 1.92 -8.07
C PHE A 102 -2.35 2.45 -7.57
N VAL A 103 -1.25 1.73 -7.78
CA VAL A 103 0.07 2.17 -7.31
C VAL A 103 0.52 3.43 -8.03
N LEU A 104 0.27 3.51 -9.34
CA LEU A 104 0.66 4.68 -10.14
C LEU A 104 -0.16 5.92 -9.80
N SER A 105 -1.48 5.77 -9.64
CA SER A 105 -2.32 6.90 -9.23
C SER A 105 -2.05 7.33 -7.79
N LEU A 106 -1.69 6.41 -6.90
CA LEU A 106 -1.22 6.71 -5.54
C LEU A 106 0.07 7.52 -5.57
N LEU A 107 1.08 7.06 -6.31
CA LEU A 107 2.36 7.77 -6.47
C LEU A 107 2.18 9.14 -7.13
N ALA A 108 1.34 9.23 -8.17
CA ALA A 108 1.01 10.48 -8.83
C ALA A 108 0.31 11.45 -7.87
N SER A 109 -0.70 10.98 -7.13
CA SER A 109 -1.42 11.79 -6.14
C SER A 109 -0.49 12.35 -5.07
N ALA A 110 0.34 11.50 -4.43
CA ALA A 110 1.27 11.94 -3.40
C ALA A 110 2.32 12.94 -3.93
N THR A 111 2.88 12.68 -5.11
CA THR A 111 3.91 13.53 -5.71
C THR A 111 3.36 14.88 -6.16
N LEU A 112 2.21 14.88 -6.85
CA LEU A 112 1.55 16.11 -7.29
C LEU A 112 1.05 16.93 -6.09
N GLY A 113 0.56 16.27 -5.04
CA GLY A 113 0.19 16.92 -3.78
C GLY A 113 1.38 17.61 -3.12
N LEU A 114 2.52 16.94 -3.00
CA LEU A 114 3.74 17.54 -2.43
C LEU A 114 4.22 18.73 -3.28
N ILE A 115 4.28 18.58 -4.61
CA ILE A 115 4.67 19.69 -5.50
C ILE A 115 3.70 20.86 -5.35
N TRP A 116 2.40 20.59 -5.34
CA TRP A 116 1.38 21.62 -5.10
C TRP A 116 1.63 22.35 -3.78
N SER A 117 1.87 21.63 -2.68
CA SER A 117 2.09 22.23 -1.36
C SER A 117 3.29 23.19 -1.34
N ILE A 118 4.39 22.81 -2.01
CA ILE A 118 5.60 23.64 -2.13
C ILE A 118 5.31 24.88 -2.99
N LEU A 119 4.68 24.71 -4.14
CA LEU A 119 4.35 25.81 -5.05
C LEU A 119 3.34 26.79 -4.44
N GLN A 120 2.39 26.28 -3.66
CA GLN A 120 1.43 27.10 -2.94
C GLN A 120 2.14 27.91 -1.86
N ALA A 121 3.03 27.29 -1.08
CA ALA A 121 3.81 27.98 -0.05
C ALA A 121 4.73 29.07 -0.63
N SER A 122 5.24 28.87 -1.85
CA SER A 122 6.09 29.84 -2.54
C SER A 122 5.31 30.93 -3.31
N GLY A 123 3.97 30.90 -3.30
CA GLY A 123 3.13 31.82 -4.07
C GLY A 123 3.28 31.69 -5.59
N ALA A 124 3.72 30.53 -6.09
CA ALA A 124 3.92 30.32 -7.53
C ALA A 124 2.57 30.21 -8.26
N GLY A 125 2.45 30.88 -9.42
CA GLY A 125 1.22 30.86 -10.25
C GLY A 125 0.84 29.48 -10.78
N TRP A 126 1.81 28.57 -10.90
CA TRP A 126 1.58 27.17 -11.32
C TRP A 126 0.97 26.28 -10.21
N SER A 127 0.85 26.78 -8.98
CA SER A 127 0.26 26.02 -7.87
C SER A 127 -1.14 25.50 -8.22
N ILE A 128 -1.98 26.31 -8.88
CA ILE A 128 -3.34 25.90 -9.26
C ILE A 128 -3.35 24.73 -10.27
N VAL A 129 -2.37 24.67 -11.17
CA VAL A 129 -2.26 23.58 -12.15
C VAL A 129 -1.94 22.27 -11.43
N PHE A 130 -0.96 22.29 -10.54
CA PHE A 130 -0.58 21.11 -9.76
C PHE A 130 -1.68 20.69 -8.78
N PHE A 131 -2.46 21.64 -8.25
CA PHE A 131 -3.65 21.33 -7.47
C PHE A 131 -4.66 20.51 -8.28
N TRP A 132 -5.01 20.95 -9.49
CA TRP A 132 -5.94 20.20 -10.34
C TRP A 132 -5.40 18.83 -10.75
N LEU A 133 -4.12 18.74 -11.09
CA LEU A 133 -3.48 17.46 -11.37
C LEU A 133 -3.54 16.52 -10.16
N TYR A 134 -3.30 17.03 -8.95
CA TYR A 134 -3.45 16.29 -7.70
C TYR A 134 -4.88 15.79 -7.49
N ILE A 135 -5.91 16.62 -7.73
CA ILE A 135 -7.31 16.22 -7.63
C ILE A 135 -7.66 15.14 -8.65
N ILE A 136 -7.22 15.27 -9.91
CA ILE A 136 -7.43 14.27 -10.96
C ILE A 136 -6.76 12.94 -10.58
N ALA A 137 -5.49 12.96 -10.17
CA ALA A 137 -4.76 11.77 -9.77
C ALA A 137 -5.43 11.07 -8.57
N SER A 138 -5.91 11.84 -7.59
CA SER A 138 -6.64 11.32 -6.42
C SER A 138 -7.99 10.74 -6.81
N THR A 139 -8.68 11.34 -7.77
CA THR A 139 -9.95 10.82 -8.30
C THR A 139 -9.73 9.50 -9.01
N VAL A 140 -8.68 9.38 -9.84
CA VAL A 140 -8.28 8.13 -10.48
C VAL A 140 -7.89 7.08 -9.44
N LEU A 141 -7.18 7.46 -8.38
CA LEU A 141 -6.81 6.56 -7.28
C LEU A 141 -8.03 5.88 -6.68
N PHE A 142 -8.99 6.65 -6.18
CA PHE A 142 -10.18 6.09 -5.54
C PHE A 142 -11.15 5.46 -6.55
N GLY A 143 -11.29 6.04 -7.75
CA GLY A 143 -12.11 5.49 -8.81
C GLY A 143 -11.59 4.15 -9.34
N SER A 144 -10.28 3.93 -9.34
CA SER A 144 -9.67 2.68 -9.85
C SER A 144 -9.70 1.51 -8.87
N VAL A 145 -10.10 1.73 -7.61
CA VAL A 145 -10.12 0.70 -6.56
C VAL A 145 -10.76 -0.63 -7.00
N PRO A 146 -11.97 -0.65 -7.62
CA PRO A 146 -12.64 -1.90 -8.01
C PRO A 146 -11.85 -2.73 -9.03
N TRP A 147 -10.96 -2.11 -9.81
CA TRP A 147 -10.19 -2.76 -10.87
C TRP A 147 -8.72 -2.95 -10.51
N SER A 148 -8.37 -2.72 -9.25
CA SER A 148 -6.99 -2.68 -8.81
C SER A 148 -6.65 -3.80 -7.84
N LYS A 149 -5.34 -3.98 -7.63
CA LYS A 149 -4.85 -4.84 -6.57
C LYS A 149 -5.31 -4.36 -5.17
N PHE A 150 -5.76 -3.13 -4.95
CA PHE A 150 -6.20 -2.69 -3.61
C PHE A 150 -7.30 -3.58 -3.00
N ALA A 151 -8.19 -4.15 -3.82
CA ALA A 151 -9.25 -5.03 -3.33
C ALA A 151 -8.73 -6.21 -2.48
N HIS A 152 -7.52 -6.73 -2.74
CA HIS A 152 -6.97 -7.82 -1.94
C HIS A 152 -6.60 -7.42 -0.50
N MET A 153 -6.50 -6.13 -0.16
CA MET A 153 -6.31 -5.69 1.24
C MET A 153 -7.45 -6.11 2.15
N PHE A 154 -8.68 -6.25 1.63
CA PHE A 154 -9.83 -6.68 2.43
C PHE A 154 -9.93 -8.20 2.47
N PHE A 155 -9.66 -8.88 1.35
CA PHE A 155 -9.83 -10.33 1.25
C PHE A 155 -8.69 -11.14 1.87
N LYS A 156 -7.46 -10.61 1.89
CA LYS A 156 -6.29 -11.33 2.39
C LYS A 156 -6.30 -11.52 3.91
N PRO A 157 -6.60 -10.49 4.74
CA PRO A 157 -6.77 -10.68 6.18
C PRO A 157 -7.93 -11.62 6.52
N ALA A 158 -9.02 -11.55 5.76
CA ALA A 158 -10.16 -12.45 5.92
C ALA A 158 -9.78 -13.91 5.66
N ALA A 159 -9.02 -14.17 4.59
CA ALA A 159 -8.50 -15.49 4.27
C ALA A 159 -7.49 -15.99 5.32
N ALA A 160 -6.62 -15.13 5.85
CA ALA A 160 -5.69 -15.47 6.93
C ALA A 160 -6.43 -15.82 8.22
N MET A 161 -7.49 -15.07 8.57
CA MET A 161 -8.36 -15.39 9.70
C MET A 161 -9.07 -16.73 9.52
N GLN A 162 -9.66 -16.95 8.34
CA GLN A 162 -10.32 -18.22 8.01
C GLN A 162 -9.35 -19.40 8.13
N LYS A 163 -8.10 -19.26 7.65
CA LYS A 163 -7.08 -20.30 7.74
C LYS A 163 -6.78 -20.67 9.20
N ARG A 164 -6.57 -19.68 10.08
CA ARG A 164 -6.28 -19.93 11.50
C ARG A 164 -7.47 -20.50 12.26
N VAL A 165 -8.70 -20.11 11.91
CA VAL A 165 -9.92 -20.72 12.47
C VAL A 165 -10.06 -22.18 12.02
N ALA A 166 -9.84 -22.45 10.73
CA ALA A 166 -9.84 -23.81 10.18
C ALA A 166 -8.77 -24.72 10.82
N GLU A 167 -7.58 -24.19 11.09
CA GLU A 167 -6.52 -24.89 11.84
C GLU A 167 -6.93 -25.14 13.30
N ALA A 168 -7.53 -24.16 13.97
CA ALA A 168 -7.96 -24.28 15.37
C ALA A 168 -9.14 -25.26 15.56
N ASP A 169 -10.08 -25.30 14.61
CA ASP A 169 -11.26 -26.17 14.66
C ASP A 169 -10.99 -27.57 14.10
N GLY A 170 -9.76 -27.86 13.65
CA GLY A 170 -9.38 -29.13 13.01
C GLY A 170 -10.03 -29.36 11.63
N SER A 171 -10.91 -28.46 11.21
CA SER A 171 -11.52 -28.37 9.88
C SER A 171 -10.44 -27.99 8.88
N ARG A 172 -9.71 -28.96 8.36
CA ARG A 172 -8.61 -28.71 7.40
C ARG A 172 -9.09 -28.16 6.04
N ASN A 173 -10.35 -27.76 5.87
CA ASN A 173 -10.96 -27.42 4.58
C ASN A 173 -10.64 -28.47 3.49
N LYS A 174 -10.67 -29.76 3.87
CA LYS A 174 -10.27 -30.90 3.01
C LYS A 174 -8.79 -30.90 2.56
N LEU A 175 -7.93 -30.09 3.18
CA LEU A 175 -6.49 -30.08 2.90
C LEU A 175 -5.78 -31.20 3.71
N PRO A 176 -4.82 -31.91 3.10
CA PRO A 176 -4.05 -32.96 3.79
C PRO A 176 -3.24 -32.40 4.96
N ALA A 177 -2.88 -33.27 5.92
CA ALA A 177 -1.93 -32.96 7.01
C ALA A 177 -0.64 -32.32 6.46
N PRO A 178 0.01 -31.38 7.19
CA PRO A 178 1.36 -30.96 6.81
C PRO A 178 2.24 -32.20 6.81
N ALA A 179 3.12 -32.34 5.82
CA ALA A 179 3.95 -33.52 5.74
C ALA A 179 4.93 -33.56 6.93
N ASP A 180 5.07 -34.72 7.59
CA ASP A 180 6.05 -34.97 8.66
C ASP A 180 7.51 -34.96 8.17
N LYS A 181 7.72 -34.77 6.87
CA LYS A 181 9.05 -34.69 6.28
C LYS A 181 9.66 -33.34 6.66
N PRO A 182 10.95 -33.28 7.06
CA PRO A 182 11.66 -32.01 7.12
C PRO A 182 11.51 -31.29 5.78
N GLU A 183 11.46 -29.96 5.76
CA GLU A 183 11.31 -29.17 4.54
C GLU A 183 12.49 -29.46 3.58
N ILE A 184 12.38 -30.49 2.73
CA ILE A 184 13.46 -30.95 1.83
C ILE A 184 13.61 -29.99 0.65
N PHE A 185 12.50 -29.34 0.30
CA PHE A 185 12.47 -28.29 -0.68
C PHE A 185 12.26 -26.99 0.09
N GLY A 186 13.13 -26.00 -0.09
CA GLY A 186 12.72 -24.63 0.20
C GLY A 186 11.38 -24.35 -0.49
N SER A 187 10.54 -23.50 0.11
CA SER A 187 9.35 -22.87 -0.50
C SER A 187 9.37 -23.01 -2.01
N ALA A 188 8.33 -23.62 -2.63
CA ALA A 188 8.26 -24.00 -4.05
C ALA A 188 8.33 -22.83 -5.07
N ARG A 189 9.26 -21.90 -4.90
CA ARG A 189 9.81 -21.00 -5.89
C ARG A 189 11.03 -21.70 -6.49
N ARG A 190 10.76 -22.69 -7.34
CA ARG A 190 11.72 -23.01 -8.41
C ARG A 190 11.96 -21.71 -9.17
N GLU A 191 13.21 -21.33 -9.38
CA GLU A 191 13.53 -20.39 -10.44
C GLU A 191 12.96 -20.92 -11.76
N PRO A 192 12.33 -20.08 -12.60
CA PRO A 192 12.00 -20.48 -13.95
C PRO A 192 13.30 -20.79 -14.69
N ARG A 193 13.65 -22.08 -14.78
CA ARG A 193 14.66 -22.55 -15.72
C ARG A 193 14.00 -22.55 -17.09
N HIS A 194 14.20 -21.49 -17.86
CA HIS A 194 13.90 -21.50 -19.28
C HIS A 194 15.15 -21.15 -20.08
N TYR A 195 15.45 -22.08 -21.00
CA TYR A 195 16.21 -21.89 -22.23
C TYR A 195 15.68 -20.70 -23.03
#